data_AF-A0A850BSH4-F1
#
_entry.id   AF-A0A850BSH4-F1
#
_cell.length_a   1.000
_cell.length_b   1.000
_cell.length_c   1.000
_cell.angle_alpha   90.00
_cell.angle_beta   90.00
_cell.angle_gamma   90.00
#
_symmetry.space_group_name_H-M   'P 1'
#
loop_
_entity.id
_entity.type
_entity.pdbx_description
1 polymer ?
#
loop_
_entity_poly.entity_id
_entity_poly.type
_entity_poly.pdbx_seq_one_letter_code
_entity_poly.pdbx_strand_id
1 'polypeptide(L)'
;MAPRAAAPLGIFVLAVLAAALSGCPSNTCFLKICRGDSCRCSISSCGDGAAFDTKQNRCRCLKGFIPLAGQCMTPEQANAYCGIGHHFENGGCVQNRCAPGDELDVSTGMCTPRDRVNQVATQIGVEVGAGQKLGCPPGQKLILDGQTAACVPLSQTCARDETWNGQACVKVVACPTGSVWDATLGQCVQFAQGSDSDGLTVNVQQWAAANYGPNGGTGVPAFCGQFAKKPLSFGILEGSTAVVRVSIGMSFPDLEVSRGALHVTTVFDVSGGPVPAKGAADVERAAQGVFMPLLMGGGRASSANAGTVV
;
A
#
# COMPACT_ATOMS: atom_id res chain seq x y z
N MET A 1 74.39 -10.41 -44.69
CA MET A 1 72.96 -10.32 -45.02
C MET A 1 72.15 -10.98 -43.93
N ALA A 2 71.22 -10.20 -43.36
CA ALA A 2 70.04 -10.54 -42.57
C ALA A 2 70.18 -11.29 -41.21
N PRO A 3 69.82 -10.64 -40.08
CA PRO A 3 69.56 -11.28 -38.80
C PRO A 3 68.12 -11.83 -38.75
N ARG A 4 67.85 -12.88 -37.96
CA ARG A 4 66.49 -13.34 -37.65
C ARG A 4 66.13 -13.04 -36.20
N ALA A 5 64.94 -12.46 -36.07
CA ALA A 5 64.38 -11.82 -34.91
C ALA A 5 63.88 -12.79 -33.83
N ALA A 6 63.90 -12.31 -32.60
CA ALA A 6 63.34 -12.91 -31.40
C ALA A 6 61.80 -12.87 -31.40
N ALA A 7 61.17 -13.89 -30.82
CA ALA A 7 59.74 -13.93 -30.52
C ALA A 7 59.53 -13.89 -28.99
N PRO A 8 58.68 -13.01 -28.44
CA PRO A 8 58.29 -13.06 -27.04
C PRO A 8 57.09 -14.00 -26.84
N LEU A 9 57.18 -14.88 -25.84
CA LEU A 9 56.09 -15.70 -25.33
C LEU A 9 55.06 -14.81 -24.61
N GLY A 10 53.82 -14.83 -25.09
CA GLY A 10 52.68 -14.15 -24.48
C GLY A 10 52.15 -14.87 -23.24
N ILE A 11 51.87 -14.08 -22.21
CA ILE A 11 51.21 -14.49 -20.96
C ILE A 11 49.71 -14.66 -21.25
N PHE A 12 49.19 -15.87 -21.08
CA PHE A 12 47.75 -16.15 -21.07
C PHE A 12 47.15 -15.75 -19.71
N VAL A 13 46.34 -14.70 -19.70
CA VAL A 13 45.48 -14.35 -18.57
C VAL A 13 44.21 -15.20 -18.68
N LEU A 14 44.04 -16.16 -17.76
CA LEU A 14 42.78 -16.88 -17.57
C LEU A 14 41.78 -15.92 -16.89
N ALA A 15 40.85 -15.38 -17.67
CA ALA A 15 39.70 -14.65 -17.12
C ALA A 15 38.66 -15.66 -16.61
N VAL A 16 38.55 -15.76 -15.29
CA VAL A 16 37.47 -16.50 -14.60
C VAL A 16 36.15 -15.78 -14.87
N LEU A 17 35.21 -16.48 -15.51
CA LEU A 17 33.82 -16.03 -15.64
C LEU A 17 33.20 -15.90 -14.24
N ALA A 18 33.10 -14.68 -13.74
CA ALA A 18 32.16 -14.31 -12.71
C ALA A 18 30.76 -14.25 -13.33
N ALA A 19 30.06 -15.39 -13.34
CA ALA A 19 28.62 -15.41 -13.60
C ALA A 19 27.95 -14.70 -12.42
N ALA A 20 27.61 -13.43 -12.64
CA ALA A 20 26.82 -12.63 -11.73
C ALA A 20 25.49 -13.36 -11.45
N LEU A 21 25.17 -13.51 -10.17
CA LEU A 21 23.88 -13.94 -9.65
C LEU A 21 22.82 -12.85 -9.89
N SER A 22 22.58 -12.48 -11.15
CA SER A 22 21.45 -11.65 -11.54
C SER A 22 20.18 -12.48 -11.36
N GLY A 23 19.35 -12.10 -10.39
CA GLY A 23 18.09 -12.78 -10.05
C GLY A 23 17.22 -13.07 -11.27
N CYS A 24 16.46 -14.16 -11.19
CA CYS A 24 15.54 -14.58 -12.24
C CYS A 24 14.62 -13.41 -12.65
N PRO A 25 14.53 -13.05 -13.94
CA PRO A 25 13.79 -11.86 -14.34
C PRO A 25 12.30 -12.01 -14.00
N SER A 26 11.55 -10.91 -13.79
CA SER A 26 10.10 -10.85 -13.43
C SER A 26 9.22 -10.26 -14.57
N ASN A 27 7.88 -10.41 -14.62
CA ASN A 27 6.91 -9.96 -15.67
C ASN A 27 7.33 -10.11 -17.16
N THR A 28 8.12 -11.12 -17.50
CA THR A 28 8.51 -11.40 -18.88
C THR A 28 8.05 -12.78 -19.24
N CYS A 29 7.66 -12.97 -20.49
CA CYS A 29 7.55 -14.30 -21.03
C CYS A 29 8.90 -14.81 -21.54
N PHE A 30 9.58 -15.64 -20.76
CA PHE A 30 10.88 -16.21 -21.17
C PHE A 30 10.74 -17.23 -22.28
N LEU A 31 9.62 -17.94 -22.30
CA LEU A 31 9.36 -18.95 -23.32
C LEU A 31 7.96 -18.77 -23.87
N LYS A 32 7.86 -18.10 -25.01
CA LYS A 32 6.62 -17.96 -25.77
C LYS A 32 6.48 -19.15 -26.71
N ILE A 33 5.44 -19.95 -26.54
CA ILE A 33 5.12 -21.07 -27.43
C ILE A 33 3.92 -20.66 -28.28
N CYS A 34 4.13 -20.54 -29.59
CA CYS A 34 3.09 -20.18 -30.54
C CYS A 34 2.63 -21.38 -31.37
N ARG A 35 1.32 -21.48 -31.59
CA ARG A 35 0.69 -22.44 -32.50
C ARG A 35 -0.25 -21.67 -33.43
N GLY A 36 0.22 -21.35 -34.63
CA GLY A 36 -0.40 -20.35 -35.50
C GLY A 36 -0.35 -18.96 -34.84
N ASP A 37 -1.44 -18.20 -34.93
CA ASP A 37 -1.57 -16.86 -34.32
C ASP A 37 -1.78 -16.89 -32.79
N SER A 38 -1.96 -18.08 -32.21
CA SER A 38 -2.15 -18.26 -30.77
C SER A 38 -0.83 -18.53 -30.08
N CYS A 39 -0.35 -17.54 -29.32
CA CYS A 39 0.80 -17.70 -28.46
C CYS A 39 0.38 -17.87 -27.00
N ARG A 40 1.11 -18.70 -26.25
CA ARG A 40 1.03 -18.78 -24.79
C ARG A 40 2.40 -18.55 -24.19
N CYS A 41 2.41 -18.03 -22.98
CA CYS A 41 3.64 -18.01 -22.20
C CYS A 41 3.80 -19.31 -21.41
N SER A 42 4.90 -20.02 -21.63
CA SER A 42 5.23 -21.27 -20.93
C SER A 42 6.03 -21.04 -19.66
N ILE A 43 6.85 -20.00 -19.62
CA ILE A 43 7.60 -19.58 -18.44
C ILE A 43 7.46 -18.08 -18.38
N SER A 44 6.71 -17.61 -17.39
CA SER A 44 6.57 -16.19 -17.11
C SER A 44 7.12 -15.89 -15.74
N SER A 45 7.32 -14.62 -15.50
CA SER A 45 7.79 -14.18 -14.21
C SER A 45 6.91 -13.14 -13.57
N CYS A 46 5.64 -13.19 -13.97
CA CYS A 46 4.56 -12.70 -13.16
C CYS A 46 4.69 -13.19 -11.72
N GLY A 47 4.41 -12.28 -10.78
CA GLY A 47 4.32 -12.63 -9.37
C GLY A 47 3.23 -13.68 -9.12
N ASP A 48 3.20 -14.18 -7.90
CA ASP A 48 2.28 -15.25 -7.51
C ASP A 48 0.83 -14.91 -7.85
N GLY A 49 0.10 -15.90 -8.37
CA GLY A 49 -1.30 -15.73 -8.75
C GLY A 49 -1.53 -14.96 -10.04
N ALA A 50 -0.49 -14.61 -10.79
CA ALA A 50 -0.59 -13.97 -12.09
C ALA A 50 0.03 -14.82 -13.21
N ALA A 51 -0.45 -14.63 -14.44
CA ALA A 51 0.12 -15.20 -15.65
C ALA A 51 0.24 -14.15 -16.75
N PHE A 52 1.21 -14.34 -17.63
CA PHE A 52 1.48 -13.38 -18.69
C PHE A 52 0.44 -13.48 -19.81
N ASP A 53 -0.29 -12.40 -20.04
CA ASP A 53 -1.22 -12.24 -21.15
C ASP A 53 -0.46 -11.72 -22.37
N THR A 54 -0.18 -12.62 -23.33
CA THR A 54 0.57 -12.29 -24.55
C THR A 54 -0.18 -11.39 -25.52
N LYS A 55 -1.49 -11.17 -25.35
CA LYS A 55 -2.26 -10.22 -26.17
C LYS A 55 -2.14 -8.79 -25.63
N GLN A 56 -2.11 -8.67 -24.31
CA GLN A 56 -1.99 -7.38 -23.61
C GLN A 56 -0.54 -7.04 -23.25
N ASN A 57 0.39 -7.96 -23.51
CA ASN A 57 1.81 -7.88 -23.17
C ASN A 57 2.05 -7.51 -21.70
N ARG A 58 1.29 -8.12 -20.78
CA ARG A 58 1.35 -7.83 -19.33
C ARG A 58 0.90 -9.02 -18.48
N CYS A 59 1.33 -9.08 -17.23
CA CYS A 59 0.73 -9.98 -16.24
C CYS A 59 -0.74 -9.66 -15.99
N ARG A 60 -1.54 -10.72 -15.82
CA ARG A 60 -2.94 -10.66 -15.43
C ARG A 60 -3.20 -11.69 -14.33
N CYS A 61 -4.09 -11.36 -13.40
CA CYS A 61 -4.48 -12.28 -12.34
C CYS A 61 -5.15 -13.54 -12.89
N LEU A 62 -4.72 -14.68 -12.35
CA LEU A 62 -5.31 -15.98 -12.59
C LEU A 62 -6.71 -16.06 -11.97
N LYS A 63 -7.51 -17.03 -12.41
CA LYS A 63 -8.81 -17.31 -11.79
C LYS A 63 -8.62 -17.63 -10.31
N GLY A 64 -9.41 -16.99 -9.45
CA GLY A 64 -9.30 -17.12 -7.99
C GLY A 64 -8.44 -16.06 -7.32
N PHE A 65 -7.70 -15.25 -8.08
CA PHE A 65 -6.95 -14.10 -7.59
C PHE A 65 -7.69 -12.80 -7.88
N ILE A 66 -7.55 -11.85 -6.96
CA ILE A 66 -8.21 -10.55 -6.94
C ILE A 66 -7.22 -9.49 -7.44
N PRO A 67 -7.54 -8.74 -8.52
CA PRO A 67 -6.73 -7.61 -8.95
C PRO A 67 -6.93 -6.42 -7.99
N LEU A 68 -5.97 -6.19 -7.09
CA LEU A 68 -6.06 -5.15 -6.07
C LEU A 68 -4.69 -4.50 -5.84
N ALA A 69 -4.67 -3.16 -5.72
CA ALA A 69 -3.46 -2.36 -5.58
C ALA A 69 -2.36 -2.66 -6.64
N GLY A 70 -2.78 -2.99 -7.87
CA GLY A 70 -1.88 -3.35 -8.96
C GLY A 70 -1.29 -4.77 -8.86
N GLN A 71 -1.76 -5.59 -7.91
CA GLN A 71 -1.28 -6.94 -7.62
C GLN A 71 -2.39 -8.00 -7.78
N CYS A 72 -2.00 -9.27 -7.75
CA CYS A 72 -2.92 -10.40 -7.79
C CYS A 72 -2.94 -11.09 -6.43
N MET A 73 -3.98 -10.82 -5.65
CA MET A 73 -4.08 -11.24 -4.25
C MET A 73 -5.02 -12.43 -4.08
N THR A 74 -4.69 -13.31 -3.13
CA THR A 74 -5.65 -14.25 -2.55
C THR A 74 -6.75 -13.51 -1.77
N PRO A 75 -7.90 -14.12 -1.49
CA PRO A 75 -8.92 -13.53 -0.62
C PRO A 75 -8.38 -13.10 0.75
N GLU A 76 -7.49 -13.90 1.34
CA GLU A 76 -6.86 -13.61 2.63
C GLU A 76 -5.98 -12.36 2.54
N GLN A 77 -5.17 -12.25 1.49
CA GLN A 77 -4.33 -11.07 1.23
C GLN A 77 -5.16 -9.82 0.94
N ALA A 78 -6.28 -9.94 0.21
CA ALA A 78 -7.18 -8.83 -0.06
C ALA A 78 -7.84 -8.32 1.23
N ASN A 79 -8.25 -9.21 2.13
CA ASN A 79 -8.74 -8.83 3.46
C ASN A 79 -7.65 -8.13 4.30
N ALA A 80 -6.42 -8.66 4.28
CA ALA A 80 -5.30 -8.04 4.97
C ALA A 80 -4.99 -6.62 4.43
N TYR A 81 -5.10 -6.43 3.11
CA TYR A 81 -4.97 -5.12 2.47
C TYR A 81 -6.03 -4.12 2.96
N CYS A 82 -7.28 -4.57 3.14
CA CYS A 82 -8.36 -3.72 3.64
C CYS A 82 -8.14 -3.25 5.08
N GLY A 83 -7.37 -4.01 5.85
CA GLY A 83 -6.97 -3.67 7.20
C GLY A 83 -8.04 -3.96 8.25
N ILE A 84 -7.70 -3.65 9.51
CA ILE A 84 -8.51 -3.98 10.68
C ILE A 84 -9.91 -3.34 10.57
N GLY A 85 -10.93 -4.14 10.88
CA GLY A 85 -12.33 -3.70 10.86
C GLY A 85 -12.92 -3.56 9.46
N HIS A 86 -12.22 -4.02 8.42
CA HIS A 86 -12.68 -4.05 7.04
C HIS A 86 -12.43 -5.44 6.45
N HIS A 87 -13.11 -5.72 5.36
CA HIS A 87 -12.87 -6.91 4.54
C HIS A 87 -13.06 -6.56 3.06
N PHE A 88 -12.57 -7.43 2.19
CA PHE A 88 -12.76 -7.29 0.77
C PHE A 88 -14.11 -7.89 0.36
N GLU A 89 -14.96 -7.08 -0.28
CA GLU A 89 -16.26 -7.48 -0.81
C GLU A 89 -16.54 -6.70 -2.10
N ASN A 90 -17.14 -7.35 -3.11
CA ASN A 90 -17.68 -6.67 -4.30
C ASN A 90 -16.69 -5.73 -5.02
N GLY A 91 -15.42 -6.13 -5.11
CA GLY A 91 -14.40 -5.36 -5.82
C GLY A 91 -13.68 -4.31 -4.97
N GLY A 92 -13.91 -4.27 -3.65
CA GLY A 92 -13.25 -3.30 -2.79
C GLY A 92 -13.30 -3.56 -1.30
N CYS A 93 -12.70 -2.68 -0.51
CA CYS A 93 -12.65 -2.76 0.95
C CYS A 93 -13.88 -2.16 1.59
N VAL A 94 -14.67 -2.95 2.30
CA VAL A 94 -15.88 -2.49 2.98
C VAL A 94 -15.70 -2.60 4.49
N GLN A 95 -16.33 -1.70 5.24
CA GLN A 95 -16.32 -1.75 6.70
C GLN A 95 -17.11 -2.98 7.19
N ASN A 96 -16.60 -3.64 8.22
CA ASN A 96 -17.32 -4.70 8.91
C ASN A 96 -18.63 -4.16 9.48
N ARG A 97 -19.73 -4.88 9.23
CA ARG A 97 -21.06 -4.48 9.70
C ARG A 97 -21.27 -4.97 11.12
N CYS A 98 -21.64 -4.06 12.01
CA CYS A 98 -22.03 -4.38 13.38
C CYS A 98 -23.54 -4.51 13.50
N ALA A 99 -24.00 -5.23 14.54
CA ALA A 99 -25.41 -5.31 14.86
C ALA A 99 -25.98 -3.90 15.17
N PRO A 100 -27.29 -3.66 14.97
CA PRO A 100 -27.87 -2.36 15.26
C PRO A 100 -27.62 -1.91 16.70
N GLY A 101 -26.92 -0.78 16.86
CA GLY A 101 -26.58 -0.19 18.15
C GLY A 101 -25.16 -0.49 18.63
N ASP A 102 -24.50 -1.48 18.05
CA ASP A 102 -23.09 -1.76 18.27
C ASP A 102 -22.23 -0.87 17.36
N GLU A 103 -21.02 -0.57 17.81
CA GLU A 103 -20.09 0.28 17.07
C GLU A 103 -18.78 -0.45 16.81
N LEU A 104 -18.21 -0.26 15.62
CA LEU A 104 -16.92 -0.88 15.28
C LEU A 104 -15.80 -0.18 16.06
N ASP A 105 -15.05 -0.96 16.85
CA ASP A 105 -13.78 -0.51 17.40
C ASP A 105 -12.70 -0.64 16.34
N VAL A 106 -12.18 0.49 15.85
CA VAL A 106 -11.18 0.54 14.78
C VAL A 106 -9.78 0.10 15.23
N SER A 107 -9.57 -0.10 16.54
CA SER A 107 -8.31 -0.64 17.07
C SER A 107 -8.25 -2.16 16.99
N THR A 108 -9.39 -2.83 17.20
CA THR A 108 -9.52 -4.29 17.23
C THR A 108 -10.20 -4.86 15.99
N GLY A 109 -10.99 -4.05 15.28
CA GLY A 109 -11.82 -4.48 14.16
C GLY A 109 -13.07 -5.25 14.58
N MET A 110 -13.38 -5.26 15.87
CA MET A 110 -14.49 -5.97 16.48
C MET A 110 -15.66 -5.04 16.78
N CYS A 111 -16.86 -5.58 16.75
CA CYS A 111 -18.05 -4.84 17.16
C CYS A 111 -18.12 -4.74 18.68
N THR A 112 -18.23 -3.50 19.18
CA THR A 112 -18.35 -3.18 20.59
C THR A 112 -19.83 -3.03 20.95
N PRO A 113 -20.33 -3.82 21.92
CA PRO A 113 -21.72 -3.74 22.36
C PRO A 113 -22.08 -2.34 22.86
N ARG A 114 -23.31 -1.90 22.59
CA ARG A 114 -23.83 -0.58 23.01
C ARG A 114 -23.53 -0.23 24.47
N ASP A 115 -23.69 -1.17 25.40
CA ASP A 115 -23.45 -0.91 26.83
C ASP A 115 -21.98 -0.53 27.10
N ARG A 116 -21.04 -1.14 26.38
CA ARG A 116 -19.62 -0.78 26.46
C ARG A 116 -19.35 0.56 25.76
N VAL A 117 -20.04 0.86 24.67
CA VAL A 117 -19.98 2.21 24.04
C VAL A 117 -20.42 3.29 25.03
N ASN A 118 -21.49 3.04 25.77
CA ASN A 118 -21.99 3.96 26.80
C ASN A 118 -20.99 4.10 27.96
N GLN A 119 -20.28 3.03 28.35
CA GLN A 119 -19.21 3.12 29.35
C GLN A 119 -18.06 4.01 28.87
N VAL A 120 -17.67 3.92 27.60
CA VAL A 120 -16.67 4.83 27.01
C VAL A 120 -17.17 6.27 27.04
N ALA A 121 -18.45 6.52 26.73
CA ALA A 121 -19.07 7.84 26.84
C ALA A 121 -18.94 8.43 28.27
N THR A 122 -19.25 7.63 29.30
CA THR A 122 -19.13 8.06 30.69
C THR A 122 -17.68 8.39 31.06
N GLN A 123 -16.71 7.62 30.56
CA GLN A 123 -15.28 7.88 30.81
C GLN A 123 -14.79 9.19 30.19
N ILE A 124 -15.41 9.65 29.10
CA ILE A 124 -15.12 10.94 28.46
C ILE A 124 -16.05 12.08 28.94
N GLY A 125 -16.79 11.85 30.03
CA GLY A 125 -17.65 12.88 30.65
C GLY A 125 -18.98 13.13 29.93
N VAL A 126 -19.42 12.21 29.06
CA VAL A 126 -20.70 12.27 28.36
C VAL A 126 -21.69 11.30 29.02
N GLU A 127 -22.75 11.84 29.62
CA GLU A 127 -23.87 11.03 30.12
C GLU A 127 -24.82 10.68 28.98
N VAL A 128 -24.98 9.39 28.71
CA VAL A 128 -25.96 8.87 27.75
C VAL A 128 -27.19 8.40 28.53
N GLY A 129 -28.29 9.16 28.45
CA GLY A 129 -29.53 8.81 29.14
C GLY A 129 -30.14 7.49 28.66
N ALA A 130 -31.07 6.91 29.43
CA ALA A 130 -31.75 5.69 29.06
C ALA A 130 -32.44 5.83 27.69
N GLY A 131 -32.10 4.96 26.74
CA GLY A 131 -32.61 4.99 25.36
C GLY A 131 -31.86 5.94 24.42
N GLN A 132 -31.01 6.84 24.92
CA GLN A 132 -30.17 7.72 24.09
C GLN A 132 -28.97 6.97 23.50
N LYS A 133 -28.46 7.43 22.36
CA LYS A 133 -27.29 6.87 21.68
C LYS A 133 -26.19 7.93 21.65
N LEU A 134 -24.95 7.51 21.97
CA LEU A 134 -23.78 8.34 21.71
C LEU A 134 -23.71 8.63 20.21
N GLY A 135 -23.81 9.90 19.85
CA GLY A 135 -23.87 10.35 18.47
C GLY A 135 -22.89 11.49 18.24
N CYS A 136 -22.63 11.75 16.96
CA CYS A 136 -21.84 12.89 16.53
C CYS A 136 -22.72 13.92 15.83
N PRO A 137 -22.30 15.20 15.79
CA PRO A 137 -22.96 16.21 14.98
C PRO A 137 -23.13 15.80 13.51
N PRO A 138 -24.06 16.41 12.77
CA PRO A 138 -24.21 16.17 11.33
C PRO A 138 -22.87 16.34 10.59
N GLY A 139 -22.57 15.43 9.67
CA GLY A 139 -21.31 15.42 8.92
C GLY A 139 -20.14 14.73 9.62
N GLN A 140 -20.35 14.17 10.81
CA GLN A 140 -19.35 13.41 11.56
C GLN A 140 -19.83 11.99 11.89
N LYS A 141 -18.88 11.10 12.14
CA LYS A 141 -19.11 9.71 12.56
C LYS A 141 -18.36 9.43 13.85
N LEU A 142 -19.01 8.69 14.73
CA LEU A 142 -18.38 8.21 15.96
C LEU A 142 -17.38 7.11 15.60
N ILE A 143 -16.14 7.26 16.05
CA ILE A 143 -15.09 6.26 15.92
C ILE A 143 -14.67 5.81 17.31
N LEU A 144 -14.78 4.51 17.57
CA LEU A 144 -14.25 3.88 18.76
C LEU A 144 -12.84 3.39 18.50
N ASP A 145 -11.92 3.70 19.40
CA ASP A 145 -10.53 3.27 19.39
C ASP A 145 -10.16 2.79 20.80
N GLY A 146 -10.44 1.50 21.04
CA GLY A 146 -10.30 0.86 22.33
C GLY A 146 -11.21 1.48 23.40
N GLN A 147 -10.60 2.13 24.39
CA GLN A 147 -11.32 2.81 25.49
C GLN A 147 -11.62 4.28 25.20
N THR A 148 -11.38 4.73 23.98
CA THR A 148 -11.59 6.13 23.59
C THR A 148 -12.60 6.23 22.44
N ALA A 149 -13.27 7.37 22.36
CA ALA A 149 -14.19 7.67 21.27
C ALA A 149 -13.95 9.10 20.77
N ALA A 150 -14.07 9.30 19.46
CA ALA A 150 -14.00 10.62 18.85
C ALA A 150 -15.01 10.75 17.71
N CYS A 151 -15.53 11.97 17.54
CA CYS A 151 -16.30 12.31 16.36
C CYS A 151 -15.37 12.80 15.26
N VAL A 152 -15.36 12.10 14.12
CA VAL A 152 -14.49 12.44 12.98
C VAL A 152 -15.33 12.83 11.76
N PRO A 153 -14.87 13.77 10.92
CA PRO A 153 -15.56 14.11 9.68
C PRO A 153 -15.80 12.89 8.79
N LEU A 154 -16.98 12.78 8.16
CA LEU A 154 -17.31 11.66 7.28
C LEU A 154 -16.28 11.48 6.14
N SER A 155 -15.71 12.58 5.65
CA SER A 155 -14.66 12.56 4.62
C SER A 155 -13.37 11.83 5.03
N GLN A 156 -13.15 11.64 6.34
CA GLN A 156 -12.00 10.91 6.88
C GLN A 156 -12.32 9.45 7.21
N THR A 157 -13.54 9.01 6.95
CA THR A 157 -14.01 7.65 7.29
C THR A 157 -13.93 6.66 6.14
N CYS A 158 -13.49 7.12 4.97
CA CYS A 158 -13.43 6.30 3.76
C CYS A 158 -12.46 5.12 3.93
N ALA A 159 -12.84 3.99 3.35
CA ALA A 159 -11.96 2.84 3.25
C ALA A 159 -10.75 3.15 2.36
N ARG A 160 -9.75 2.27 2.37
CA ARG A 160 -8.49 2.47 1.64
C ARG A 160 -8.68 2.68 0.14
N ASP A 161 -9.66 2.03 -0.44
CA ASP A 161 -9.99 2.09 -1.86
C ASP A 161 -11.21 2.98 -2.14
N GLU A 162 -11.46 3.94 -1.26
CA GLU A 162 -12.53 4.91 -1.39
C GLU A 162 -11.99 6.33 -1.36
N THR A 163 -12.70 7.21 -2.05
CA THR A 163 -12.46 8.65 -2.01
C THR A 163 -13.75 9.38 -1.64
N TRP A 164 -13.62 10.51 -0.96
CA TRP A 164 -14.74 11.36 -0.61
C TRP A 164 -15.16 12.19 -1.83
N ASN A 165 -16.40 12.05 -2.29
CA ASN A 165 -16.91 12.83 -3.43
C ASN A 165 -17.67 14.12 -3.03
N GLY A 166 -17.59 14.53 -1.76
CA GLY A 166 -18.37 15.64 -1.21
C GLY A 166 -19.63 15.20 -0.46
N GLN A 167 -20.13 13.98 -0.71
CA GLN A 167 -21.36 13.45 -0.11
C GLN A 167 -21.17 12.09 0.56
N ALA A 168 -20.38 11.21 -0.05
CA ALA A 168 -20.14 9.86 0.43
C ALA A 168 -18.73 9.39 0.05
N CYS A 169 -18.28 8.34 0.72
CA CYS A 169 -17.13 7.56 0.29
C CYS A 169 -17.54 6.70 -0.90
N VAL A 170 -16.85 6.86 -2.02
CA VAL A 170 -17.10 6.13 -3.27
C VAL A 170 -15.86 5.35 -3.67
N LYS A 171 -16.05 4.18 -4.27
CA LYS A 171 -14.94 3.34 -4.75
C LYS A 171 -14.09 4.06 -5.78
N VAL A 172 -12.78 3.96 -5.61
CA VAL A 172 -11.83 4.39 -6.64
C VAL A 172 -11.88 3.42 -7.81
N VAL A 173 -11.45 3.89 -8.98
CA VAL A 173 -11.38 3.05 -10.17
C VAL A 173 -10.37 1.93 -9.96
N ALA A 174 -10.78 0.69 -10.26
CA ALA A 174 -9.88 -0.45 -10.24
C ALA A 174 -8.84 -0.31 -11.37
N CYS A 175 -7.56 -0.33 -11.00
CA CYS A 175 -6.46 -0.24 -11.95
C CYS A 175 -5.98 -1.62 -12.41
N PRO A 176 -5.47 -1.72 -13.64
CA PRO A 176 -4.87 -2.96 -14.12
C PRO A 176 -3.63 -3.34 -13.29
N THR A 177 -3.25 -4.61 -13.34
CA THR A 177 -2.00 -5.11 -12.73
C THR A 177 -0.80 -4.28 -13.19
N GLY A 178 0.07 -3.91 -12.26
CA GLY A 178 1.21 -3.01 -12.51
C GLY A 178 0.86 -1.52 -12.54
N SER A 179 -0.39 -1.16 -12.24
CA SER A 179 -0.85 0.23 -12.11
C SER A 179 -1.59 0.45 -10.78
N VAL A 180 -1.60 1.68 -10.31
CA VAL A 180 -2.33 2.11 -9.12
C VAL A 180 -3.11 3.39 -9.41
N TRP A 181 -4.21 3.60 -8.69
CA TRP A 181 -5.02 4.81 -8.84
C TRP A 181 -4.29 5.98 -8.22
N ASP A 182 -4.01 7.01 -9.01
CA ASP A 182 -3.50 8.29 -8.53
C ASP A 182 -4.66 9.28 -8.44
N ALA A 183 -5.07 9.60 -7.20
CA ALA A 183 -6.19 10.50 -6.96
C ALA A 183 -5.88 11.95 -7.35
N THR A 184 -4.60 12.35 -7.36
CA THR A 184 -4.17 13.69 -7.75
C THR A 184 -4.27 13.86 -9.27
N LEU A 185 -3.91 12.82 -10.03
CA LEU A 185 -4.00 12.82 -11.49
C LEU A 185 -5.35 12.34 -12.02
N GLY A 186 -6.19 11.73 -11.18
CA GLY A 186 -7.49 11.19 -11.57
C GLY A 186 -7.40 10.04 -12.58
N GLN A 187 -6.31 9.26 -12.55
CA GLN A 187 -6.06 8.18 -13.50
C GLN A 187 -5.21 7.06 -12.90
N CYS A 188 -5.23 5.89 -13.55
CA CYS A 188 -4.34 4.79 -13.22
C CYS A 188 -2.92 5.09 -13.73
N VAL A 189 -1.97 5.22 -12.82
CA VAL A 189 -0.55 5.39 -13.16
C VAL A 189 0.14 4.04 -13.19
N GLN A 190 0.91 3.78 -14.23
CA GLN A 190 1.72 2.57 -14.34
C GLN A 190 2.98 2.73 -13.51
N PHE A 191 3.22 1.79 -12.59
CA PHE A 191 4.44 1.73 -11.81
C PHE A 191 5.27 0.48 -12.13
N ALA A 192 4.66 -0.54 -12.73
CA ALA A 192 5.33 -1.78 -13.07
C ALA A 192 5.26 -2.01 -14.59
N GLN A 193 6.42 -2.20 -15.21
CA GLN A 193 6.52 -2.48 -16.65
C GLN A 193 7.50 -3.62 -16.88
N GLY A 194 7.12 -4.60 -17.70
CA GLY A 194 8.06 -5.56 -18.25
C GLY A 194 8.66 -4.99 -19.54
N SER A 195 9.98 -5.10 -19.71
CA SER A 195 10.62 -4.98 -21.03
C SER A 195 10.94 -6.37 -21.59
N ASP A 196 11.05 -6.47 -22.91
CA ASP A 196 11.29 -7.73 -23.61
C ASP A 196 12.66 -8.36 -23.28
N SER A 197 13.56 -7.63 -22.61
CA SER A 197 14.91 -8.10 -22.24
C SER A 197 15.28 -8.01 -20.75
N ASP A 198 14.66 -7.12 -19.94
CA ASP A 198 15.20 -6.77 -18.60
C ASP A 198 14.28 -7.10 -17.41
N GLY A 199 13.18 -7.83 -17.63
CA GLY A 199 12.26 -8.21 -16.56
C GLY A 199 11.36 -7.06 -16.06
N LEU A 200 10.63 -7.31 -14.96
CA LEU A 200 9.68 -6.39 -14.33
C LEU A 200 10.46 -5.32 -13.62
N THR A 201 10.50 -4.13 -14.19
CA THR A 201 10.97 -2.96 -13.46
C THR A 201 9.78 -2.32 -12.77
N VAL A 202 9.89 -2.20 -11.45
CA VAL A 202 8.98 -1.48 -10.58
C VAL A 202 9.58 -0.11 -10.33
N ASN A 203 8.95 0.93 -10.87
CA ASN A 203 9.22 2.31 -10.50
C ASN A 203 8.75 2.56 -9.07
N VAL A 204 9.64 2.26 -8.11
CA VAL A 204 9.34 2.33 -6.67
C VAL A 204 9.09 3.76 -6.20
N GLN A 205 9.60 4.78 -6.90
CA GLN A 205 9.33 6.17 -6.59
C GLN A 205 7.93 6.60 -7.05
N GLN A 206 7.52 6.21 -8.26
CA GLN A 206 6.15 6.43 -8.76
C GLN A 206 5.14 5.69 -7.87
N TRP A 207 5.45 4.45 -7.50
CA TRP A 207 4.62 3.67 -6.60
C TRP A 207 4.48 4.36 -5.24
N ALA A 208 5.57 4.87 -4.66
CA ALA A 208 5.53 5.62 -3.40
C ALA A 208 4.64 6.86 -3.50
N ALA A 209 4.83 7.65 -4.56
CA ALA A 209 4.10 8.91 -4.77
C ALA A 209 2.59 8.67 -4.90
N ALA A 210 2.18 7.63 -5.64
CA ALA A 210 0.77 7.34 -5.85
C ALA A 210 0.08 6.71 -4.62
N ASN A 211 0.83 5.96 -3.79
CA ASN A 211 0.25 5.27 -2.63
C ASN A 211 0.35 6.03 -1.31
N TYR A 212 1.34 6.92 -1.17
CA TYR A 212 1.54 7.71 0.04
C TYR A 212 1.30 9.19 -0.19
N GLY A 213 1.68 9.72 -1.36
CA GLY A 213 1.58 11.12 -1.74
C GLY A 213 2.90 11.64 -2.34
N PRO A 214 2.85 12.73 -3.13
CA PRO A 214 4.03 13.33 -3.73
C PRO A 214 4.96 13.91 -2.65
N ASN A 215 6.27 13.84 -2.89
CA ASN A 215 7.26 14.31 -1.93
C ASN A 215 7.14 15.82 -1.67
N GLY A 216 7.00 16.19 -0.41
CA GLY A 216 6.74 17.56 0.04
C GLY A 216 5.28 18.03 -0.15
N GLY A 217 4.40 17.14 -0.61
CA GLY A 217 2.98 17.42 -0.77
C GLY A 217 2.12 16.74 0.29
N THR A 218 0.80 16.81 0.12
CA THR A 218 -0.15 16.17 1.04
C THR A 218 -0.20 14.65 0.83
N GLY A 219 -0.33 13.89 1.91
CA GLY A 219 -0.54 12.45 1.80
C GLY A 219 -1.87 12.08 1.13
N VAL A 220 -1.90 10.97 0.39
CA VAL A 220 -3.11 10.53 -0.31
C VAL A 220 -4.19 10.08 0.69
N PRO A 221 -5.49 10.29 0.39
CA PRO A 221 -6.58 9.91 1.30
C PRO A 221 -6.57 8.43 1.73
N ALA A 222 -6.22 7.54 0.80
CA ALA A 222 -6.14 6.09 1.04
C ALA A 222 -5.15 5.74 2.17
N PHE A 223 -4.05 6.48 2.28
CA PHE A 223 -3.03 6.33 3.31
C PHE A 223 -3.42 7.08 4.59
N CYS A 224 -3.69 8.38 4.48
CA CYS A 224 -3.98 9.23 5.64
C CYS A 224 -5.25 8.80 6.39
N GLY A 225 -6.29 8.36 5.69
CA GLY A 225 -7.57 7.93 6.30
C GLY A 225 -7.45 6.74 7.25
N GLN A 226 -6.35 5.98 7.19
CA GLN A 226 -6.12 4.85 8.09
C GLN A 226 -5.86 5.28 9.54
N PHE A 227 -5.26 6.46 9.73
CA PHE A 227 -4.89 6.97 11.05
C PHE A 227 -5.51 8.33 11.38
N ALA A 228 -5.90 9.15 10.39
CA ALA A 228 -6.53 10.46 10.61
C ALA A 228 -7.84 10.35 11.42
N LYS A 229 -8.55 9.23 11.31
CA LYS A 229 -9.75 8.92 12.11
C LYS A 229 -9.48 8.60 13.59
N LYS A 230 -8.22 8.69 14.05
CA LYS A 230 -7.79 8.41 15.43
C LYS A 230 -7.11 9.63 16.06
N PRO A 231 -7.78 10.80 16.15
CA PRO A 231 -7.15 12.04 16.63
C PRO A 231 -6.53 11.90 18.04
N LEU A 232 -7.15 11.09 18.90
CA LEU A 232 -6.67 10.85 20.26
C LEU A 232 -5.35 10.03 20.29
N SER A 233 -5.06 9.21 19.28
CA SER A 233 -3.73 8.58 19.15
C SER A 233 -2.61 9.62 18.99
N PHE A 234 -2.94 10.81 18.51
CA PHE A 234 -2.02 11.93 18.36
C PHE A 234 -2.15 12.97 19.48
N GLY A 235 -2.95 12.71 20.52
CA GLY A 235 -3.22 13.69 21.58
C GLY A 235 -4.00 14.92 21.11
N ILE A 236 -4.69 14.82 19.96
CA ILE A 236 -5.50 15.90 19.41
C ILE A 236 -6.88 15.84 20.07
N LEU A 237 -7.21 16.88 20.83
CA LEU A 237 -8.50 17.02 21.50
C LEU A 237 -9.55 17.66 20.58
N GLU A 238 -10.81 17.59 20.99
CA GLU A 238 -11.92 18.23 20.27
C GLU A 238 -11.65 19.73 20.06
N GLY A 239 -12.02 20.23 18.87
CA GLY A 239 -11.79 21.62 18.48
C GLY A 239 -10.33 21.95 18.12
N SER A 240 -9.39 21.01 18.27
CA SER A 240 -7.99 21.18 17.89
C SER A 240 -7.68 20.51 16.55
N THR A 241 -6.67 21.02 15.86
CA THR A 241 -6.11 20.39 14.65
C THR A 241 -4.60 20.33 14.77
N ALA A 242 -4.00 19.32 14.15
CA ALA A 242 -2.56 19.24 13.98
C ALA A 242 -2.24 18.68 12.60
N VAL A 243 -1.10 19.10 12.07
CA VAL A 243 -0.53 18.52 10.85
C VAL A 243 0.61 17.61 11.28
N VAL A 244 0.59 16.38 10.79
CA VAL A 244 1.63 15.39 11.02
C VAL A 244 2.42 15.25 9.73
N ARG A 245 3.73 15.46 9.81
CA ARG A 245 4.65 15.18 8.72
C ARG A 245 5.12 13.73 8.83
N VAL A 246 4.94 12.96 7.77
CA VAL A 246 5.30 11.54 7.70
C VAL A 246 6.41 11.36 6.69
N SER A 247 7.58 10.93 7.14
CA SER A 247 8.67 10.55 6.23
C SER A 247 8.67 9.04 6.04
N ILE A 248 8.63 8.62 4.79
CA ILE A 248 8.59 7.21 4.39
C ILE A 248 9.85 6.92 3.59
N GLY A 249 10.68 6.04 4.12
CA GLY A 249 11.85 5.49 3.43
C GLY A 249 11.63 4.03 3.09
N MET A 250 11.98 3.65 1.88
CA MET A 250 11.98 2.26 1.41
C MET A 250 13.37 1.92 0.91
N SER A 251 13.85 0.73 1.24
CA SER A 251 15.11 0.19 0.74
C SER A 251 14.87 -1.17 0.08
N PHE A 252 15.56 -1.43 -1.01
CA PHE A 252 15.41 -2.64 -1.84
C PHE A 252 16.80 -3.27 -2.05
N PRO A 253 17.25 -4.13 -1.13
CA PRO A 253 18.51 -4.85 -1.26
C PRO A 253 18.58 -5.60 -2.58
N ASP A 254 19.72 -5.51 -3.27
CA ASP A 254 19.94 -6.13 -4.59
C ASP A 254 18.93 -5.71 -5.67
N LEU A 255 18.23 -4.59 -5.44
CA LEU A 255 17.10 -4.12 -6.24
C LEU A 255 15.94 -5.11 -6.28
N GLU A 256 15.81 -5.97 -5.27
CA GLU A 256 14.74 -6.96 -5.20
C GLU A 256 13.55 -6.43 -4.38
N VAL A 257 12.40 -6.26 -5.03
CA VAL A 257 11.20 -5.69 -4.38
C VAL A 257 10.72 -6.58 -3.24
N SER A 258 10.76 -7.91 -3.38
CA SER A 258 10.34 -8.87 -2.35
C SER A 258 11.17 -8.81 -1.07
N ARG A 259 12.37 -8.22 -1.11
CA ARG A 259 13.26 -8.04 0.04
C ARG A 259 13.22 -6.62 0.61
N GLY A 260 12.25 -5.82 0.17
CA GLY A 260 12.13 -4.44 0.55
C GLY A 260 11.92 -4.25 2.05
N ALA A 261 12.51 -3.21 2.62
CA ALA A 261 12.30 -2.79 4.00
C ALA A 261 11.76 -1.35 4.04
N LEU A 262 10.82 -1.11 4.96
CA LEU A 262 10.17 0.17 5.19
C LEU A 262 10.69 0.82 6.47
N HIS A 263 10.93 2.11 6.43
CA HIS A 263 11.21 2.95 7.58
C HIS A 263 10.25 4.14 7.58
N VAL A 264 9.66 4.42 8.75
CA VAL A 264 8.66 5.48 8.90
C VAL A 264 9.06 6.35 10.08
N THR A 265 9.06 7.66 9.87
CA THR A 265 9.21 8.64 10.95
C THR A 265 8.10 9.67 10.89
N THR A 266 7.64 10.10 12.06
CA THR A 266 6.46 10.95 12.20
C THR A 266 6.72 12.05 13.22
N VAL A 267 6.49 13.30 12.81
CA VAL A 267 6.62 14.48 13.68
C VAL A 267 5.42 15.40 13.48
N PHE A 268 5.13 16.23 14.47
CA PHE A 268 4.23 17.36 14.25
C PHE A 268 4.91 18.39 13.35
N ASP A 269 4.20 18.84 12.31
CA ASP A 269 4.77 19.70 11.27
C ASP A 269 5.23 21.05 11.81
N VAL A 270 4.41 21.66 12.69
CA VAL A 270 4.66 23.01 13.23
C VAL A 270 5.77 23.02 14.30
N SER A 271 5.80 22.02 15.19
CA SER A 271 6.73 22.00 16.32
C SER A 271 8.02 21.23 16.02
N GLY A 272 8.03 20.37 15.00
CA GLY A 272 9.09 19.40 14.75
C GLY A 272 9.22 18.33 15.83
N GLY A 273 8.35 18.36 16.86
CA GLY A 273 8.36 17.42 17.97
C GLY A 273 7.82 16.04 17.58
N PRO A 274 8.20 14.99 18.32
CA PRO A 274 7.67 13.65 18.07
C PRO A 274 6.16 13.63 18.32
N VAL A 275 5.43 12.89 17.49
CA VAL A 275 4.04 12.53 17.78
C VAL A 275 3.99 11.51 18.92
N PRO A 276 2.87 11.39 19.68
CA PRO A 276 2.73 10.35 20.68
C PRO A 276 2.95 8.95 20.11
N ALA A 277 3.50 8.04 20.92
CA ALA A 277 3.89 6.70 20.48
C ALA A 277 2.75 5.90 19.83
N LYS A 278 1.51 6.05 20.34
CA LYS A 278 0.33 5.41 19.75
C LYS A 278 0.06 5.91 18.33
N GLY A 279 0.12 7.23 18.11
CA GLY A 279 -0.03 7.85 16.79
C GLY A 279 1.07 7.42 15.82
N ALA A 280 2.33 7.41 16.27
CA ALA A 280 3.45 6.91 15.46
C ALA A 280 3.22 5.45 15.02
N ALA A 281 2.81 4.57 15.95
CA ALA A 281 2.52 3.17 15.65
C ALA A 281 1.32 2.99 14.71
N ASP A 282 0.30 3.84 14.80
CA ASP A 282 -0.84 3.81 13.87
C ASP A 282 -0.43 4.22 12.45
N VAL A 283 0.45 5.23 12.30
CA VAL A 283 1.01 5.63 10.99
C VAL A 283 1.91 4.53 10.43
N GLU A 284 2.79 3.95 11.24
CA GLU A 284 3.67 2.86 10.82
C GLU A 284 2.86 1.65 10.32
N ARG A 285 1.83 1.23 11.06
CA ARG A 285 0.95 0.13 10.65
C ARG A 285 0.22 0.43 9.34
N ALA A 286 -0.25 1.67 9.17
CA ALA A 286 -0.86 2.10 7.92
C ALA A 286 0.13 2.02 6.76
N ALA A 287 1.35 2.51 6.96
CA ALA A 287 2.39 2.52 5.93
C ALA A 287 2.83 1.10 5.54
N GLN A 288 3.03 0.22 6.52
CA GLN A 288 3.31 -1.20 6.32
C GLN A 288 2.19 -1.88 5.54
N GLY A 289 0.93 -1.62 5.90
CA GLY A 289 -0.22 -2.19 5.20
C GLY A 289 -0.29 -1.76 3.72
N VAL A 290 0.18 -0.57 3.39
CA VAL A 290 0.29 -0.08 2.00
C VAL A 290 1.49 -0.71 1.29
N PHE A 291 2.60 -0.95 2.00
CA PHE A 291 3.84 -1.52 1.46
C PHE A 291 3.76 -3.02 1.17
N MET A 292 3.05 -3.80 1.98
CA MET A 292 2.95 -5.25 1.84
C MET A 292 2.52 -5.74 0.44
N PRO A 293 1.47 -5.16 -0.20
CA PRO A 293 1.14 -5.44 -1.60
C PRO A 293 2.34 -5.35 -2.56
N LEU A 294 3.18 -4.34 -2.41
CA LEU A 294 4.35 -4.16 -3.27
C LEU A 294 5.31 -5.33 -3.12
N LEU A 295 5.64 -5.72 -1.88
CA LEU A 295 6.53 -6.86 -1.59
C LEU A 295 6.01 -8.16 -2.21
N MET A 296 4.69 -8.41 -2.09
CA MET A 296 4.05 -9.59 -2.67
C MET A 296 4.08 -9.60 -4.20
N GLY A 297 4.09 -8.42 -4.84
CA GLY A 297 4.22 -8.31 -6.29
C GLY A 297 5.59 -8.68 -6.84
N GLY A 298 6.63 -8.55 -6.01
CA GLY A 298 8.01 -8.81 -6.39
C GLY A 298 8.50 -7.93 -7.55
N GLY A 299 9.53 -8.41 -8.25
CA GLY A 299 10.18 -7.70 -9.35
C GLY A 299 11.43 -6.94 -8.95
N ARG A 300 11.99 -6.21 -9.92
CA ARG A 300 13.20 -5.42 -9.76
C ARG A 300 12.85 -3.96 -9.50
N ALA A 301 13.30 -3.42 -8.38
CA ALA A 301 13.15 -2.01 -8.07
C ALA A 301 13.96 -1.16 -9.05
N SER A 302 13.39 -0.03 -9.50
CA SER A 302 14.09 0.94 -10.34
C SER A 302 15.26 1.62 -9.64
N SER A 303 15.29 1.59 -8.30
CA SER A 303 16.33 2.17 -7.45
C SER A 303 16.46 1.39 -6.14
N ALA A 304 17.64 1.43 -5.52
CA ALA A 304 17.89 0.74 -4.26
C ALA A 304 17.17 1.40 -3.07
N ASN A 305 16.79 2.66 -3.23
CA ASN A 305 16.02 3.41 -2.25
C ASN A 305 14.92 4.21 -2.96
N ALA A 306 13.80 4.39 -2.28
CA ALA A 306 12.74 5.30 -2.66
C ALA A 306 12.07 5.85 -1.40
N GLY A 307 11.33 6.93 -1.53
CA GLY A 307 10.69 7.52 -0.37
C GLY A 307 9.91 8.77 -0.69
N THR A 308 9.12 9.20 0.27
CA THR A 308 8.35 10.44 0.19
C THR A 308 8.16 11.01 1.59
N VAL A 309 8.07 12.34 1.66
CA VAL A 309 7.66 13.05 2.86
C VAL A 309 6.32 13.70 2.56
N VAL A 310 5.31 13.42 3.39
CA VAL A 310 3.93 13.89 3.20
C VAL A 310 3.33 14.50 4.46
#